data_AF-A0A383D5C0-F1
#
_entry.id   AF-A0A383D5C0-F1
#
_cell.length_a   1.000
_cell.length_b   1.000
_cell.length_c   1.000
_cell.angle_alpha   90.00
_cell.angle_beta   90.00
_cell.angle_gamma   90.00
#
_symmetry.space_group_name_H-M   'P 1'
#
loop_
_entity.id
_entity.type
_entity.pdbx_description
1 polymer ?
#
loop_
_entity_poly.entity_id
_entity_poly.type
_entity_poly.pdbx_seq_one_letter_code
_entity_poly.pdbx_strand_id
1 'polypeptide(L)'
;MKKLGSLIILLAFSLYGQAALVLLDRVAVIVDEDVIMQSEIDERLLTIKAQIAAQPGAKAPLDEVLQEQITERLIVESLQLQTADRAGIRISDDELNQALASIAYQNQMDLGQFRIALANDGVSWAQMREQVRREFAISRVQQGIMRRRIQITEQEVQNFLATELGETVTSDEYRLGHILLDLTSNPAPDKIR
;
A
#
# COMPACT_ATOMS: atom_id res chain seq x y z
N MET A 1 -9.16 -48.11 53.10
CA MET A 1 -8.48 -48.48 51.84
C MET A 1 -9.02 -47.78 50.57
N LYS A 2 -10.00 -46.86 50.65
CA LYS A 2 -10.58 -46.19 49.46
C LYS A 2 -9.86 -44.91 48.98
N LYS A 3 -8.90 -44.39 49.75
CA LYS A 3 -8.15 -43.15 49.42
C LYS A 3 -6.90 -43.38 48.54
N LEU A 4 -6.45 -44.63 48.40
CA LEU A 4 -5.25 -44.94 47.60
C LEU A 4 -5.55 -44.99 46.09
N GLY A 5 -6.75 -45.44 45.69
CA GLY A 5 -7.16 -45.49 44.28
C GLY A 5 -7.34 -44.11 43.63
N SER A 6 -7.73 -43.10 44.43
CA SER A 6 -7.91 -41.73 43.93
C SER A 6 -6.58 -41.03 43.61
N LEU A 7 -5.46 -41.47 44.21
CA LEU A 7 -4.14 -40.87 43.98
C LEU A 7 -3.52 -41.36 42.65
N ILE A 8 -3.81 -42.61 42.25
CA ILE A 8 -3.29 -43.21 41.01
C ILE A 8 -4.00 -42.63 39.77
N ILE A 9 -5.30 -42.30 39.89
CA ILE A 9 -6.06 -41.66 38.81
C ILE A 9 -5.59 -40.22 38.56
N LEU A 10 -5.17 -39.49 39.60
CA LEU A 10 -4.62 -38.14 39.43
C LEU A 10 -3.24 -38.16 38.76
N LEU A 11 -2.44 -39.21 38.99
CA LEU A 11 -1.11 -39.34 38.38
C LEU A 11 -1.19 -39.65 36.87
N ALA A 12 -2.18 -40.43 36.44
CA ALA A 12 -2.38 -40.81 35.05
C ALA A 12 -2.86 -39.65 34.15
N PHE A 13 -3.48 -38.61 34.71
CA PHE A 13 -3.93 -37.45 33.95
C PHE A 13 -2.77 -36.51 33.54
N SER A 14 -1.67 -36.54 34.30
CA SER A 14 -0.46 -35.73 34.06
C SER A 14 0.30 -36.11 32.79
N LEU A 15 0.03 -37.29 32.22
CA LEU A 15 0.72 -37.83 31.04
C LEU A 15 0.08 -37.42 29.70
N TYR A 16 -1.03 -36.67 29.72
CA TYR A 16 -1.72 -36.19 28.51
C TYR A 16 -1.37 -34.74 28.12
N GLY A 17 -0.26 -34.19 28.64
CA GLY A 17 0.28 -32.90 28.20
C GLY A 17 1.10 -33.04 26.91
N GLN A 18 0.44 -33.24 25.77
CA GLN A 18 1.10 -33.11 24.46
C GLN A 18 1.27 -31.61 24.15
N ALA A 19 2.36 -31.01 24.63
CA ALA A 19 2.76 -29.68 24.20
C ALA A 19 3.31 -29.79 22.77
N ALA A 20 2.43 -29.59 21.78
CA ALA A 20 2.85 -29.49 20.38
C ALA A 20 3.76 -28.26 20.24
N LEU A 21 4.97 -28.47 19.74
CA LEU A 21 5.90 -27.39 19.38
C LEU A 21 5.25 -26.59 18.24
N VAL A 22 4.70 -25.42 18.56
CA VAL A 22 4.19 -24.46 17.58
C VAL A 22 5.36 -23.58 17.16
N LEU A 23 5.74 -23.66 15.88
CA LEU A 23 6.65 -22.69 15.28
C LEU A 23 5.97 -21.32 15.32
N LEU A 24 6.54 -20.38 16.07
CA LEU A 24 5.92 -19.07 16.32
C LEU A 24 6.08 -18.14 15.12
N ASP A 25 7.33 -17.95 14.68
CA ASP A 25 7.70 -17.26 13.44
C ASP A 25 9.19 -17.51 13.16
N ARG A 26 9.65 -17.28 11.93
CA ARG A 26 11.07 -17.43 11.56
C ARG A 26 11.58 -16.18 10.86
N VAL A 27 12.85 -15.89 11.07
CA VAL A 27 13.58 -14.86 10.34
C VAL A 27 13.76 -15.31 8.89
N ALA A 28 13.30 -14.49 7.95
CA ALA A 28 13.50 -14.72 6.52
C ALA A 28 14.75 -13.98 6.02
N VAL A 29 14.90 -12.71 6.37
CA VAL A 29 16.01 -11.85 5.94
C VAL A 29 16.43 -10.90 7.07
N ILE A 30 17.73 -10.59 7.16
CA ILE A 30 18.28 -9.59 8.07
C ILE A 30 18.73 -8.39 7.24
N VAL A 31 18.31 -7.17 7.61
CA VAL A 31 18.58 -5.93 6.90
C VAL A 31 19.17 -4.91 7.86
N ASP A 32 20.50 -4.79 7.87
CA ASP A 32 21.26 -3.97 8.81
C ASP A 32 20.87 -4.24 10.29
N GLU A 33 20.13 -3.33 10.92
CA GLU A 33 19.70 -3.39 12.32
C GLU A 33 18.29 -3.97 12.51
N ASP A 34 17.61 -4.32 11.42
CA ASP A 34 16.22 -4.78 11.38
C ASP A 34 16.10 -6.18 10.77
N VAL A 35 14.96 -6.85 10.99
CA VAL A 35 14.73 -8.24 10.58
C VAL A 35 13.36 -8.40 9.96
N ILE A 36 13.33 -8.97 8.76
CA ILE A 36 12.10 -9.30 8.05
C ILE A 36 11.71 -10.73 8.37
N MET A 37 10.50 -10.91 8.90
CA MET A 37 9.94 -12.21 9.28
C MET A 37 9.27 -12.90 8.10
N GLN A 38 9.15 -14.22 8.18
CA GLN A 38 8.43 -15.00 7.17
C GLN A 38 6.94 -14.65 7.15
N SER A 39 6.34 -14.41 8.32
CA SER A 39 4.94 -13.97 8.42
C SER A 39 4.66 -12.70 7.62
N GLU A 40 5.57 -11.72 7.62
CA GLU A 40 5.40 -10.46 6.87
C GLU A 40 5.40 -10.69 5.35
N ILE A 41 6.27 -11.58 4.87
CA ILE A 41 6.32 -11.97 3.45
C ILE A 41 5.01 -12.66 3.06
N ASP A 42 4.54 -13.59 3.90
CA ASP A 42 3.34 -14.38 3.65
C ASP A 42 2.07 -13.50 3.69
N GLU A 43 1.95 -12.59 4.66
CA GLU A 43 0.87 -11.61 4.76
C GLU A 43 0.81 -10.69 3.52
N ARG A 44 1.97 -10.23 3.06
CA ARG A 44 2.06 -9.39 1.87
C ARG A 44 1.71 -10.17 0.60
N LEU A 45 2.11 -11.43 0.52
CA LEU A 45 1.78 -12.33 -0.59
C LEU A 45 0.27 -12.55 -0.68
N LEU A 46 -0.40 -12.82 0.45
CA LEU A 46 -1.85 -12.96 0.51
C LEU A 46 -2.56 -11.69 0.03
N THR A 47 -2.10 -10.53 0.50
CA THR A 47 -2.68 -9.22 0.13
C THR A 47 -2.57 -8.97 -1.39
N ILE A 48 -1.38 -9.18 -1.97
CA ILE A 48 -1.15 -8.98 -3.41
C ILE A 48 -1.96 -9.98 -4.24
N LYS A 49 -2.03 -11.25 -3.82
CA LYS A 49 -2.84 -12.26 -4.51
C LYS A 49 -4.33 -11.90 -4.51
N ALA A 50 -4.86 -11.44 -3.37
CA ALA A 50 -6.24 -10.98 -3.28
C ALA A 50 -6.50 -9.80 -4.24
N GLN A 51 -5.56 -8.85 -4.33
CA GLN A 51 -5.67 -7.71 -5.24
C GLN A 51 -5.62 -8.13 -6.72
N ILE A 52 -4.74 -9.07 -7.08
CA ILE A 52 -4.67 -9.60 -8.45
C ILE A 52 -5.95 -10.36 -8.80
N ALA A 53 -6.48 -11.18 -7.88
CA ALA A 53 -7.72 -11.93 -8.08
C ALA A 53 -8.94 -11.02 -8.27
N ALA A 54 -8.94 -9.83 -7.66
CA ALA A 54 -9.99 -8.82 -7.84
C ALA A 54 -9.95 -8.13 -9.21
N GLN A 55 -8.84 -8.21 -9.95
CA GLN A 55 -8.71 -7.60 -11.28
C GLN A 55 -9.15 -8.56 -12.40
N PRO A 56 -10.16 -8.19 -13.22
CA PRO A 56 -10.61 -9.02 -14.33
C PRO A 56 -9.49 -9.28 -15.35
N GLY A 57 -9.17 -10.56 -15.58
CA GLY A 57 -8.19 -10.98 -16.59
C GLY A 57 -6.72 -10.95 -16.16
N ALA A 58 -6.43 -10.61 -14.90
CA ALA A 58 -5.07 -10.66 -14.38
C ALA A 58 -4.63 -12.11 -14.12
N LYS A 59 -3.44 -12.48 -14.60
CA LYS A 59 -2.78 -13.75 -14.24
C LYS A 59 -1.71 -13.45 -13.22
N ALA A 60 -1.81 -14.07 -12.04
CA ALA A 60 -0.75 -14.02 -11.06
C ALA A 60 0.53 -14.68 -11.63
N PRO A 61 1.72 -14.08 -11.44
CA PRO A 61 2.98 -14.78 -11.65
C PRO A 61 3.09 -16.02 -10.76
N LEU A 62 4.12 -16.84 -10.99
CA LEU A 62 4.43 -17.94 -10.09
C LEU A 62 4.68 -17.42 -8.66
N ASP A 63 4.22 -18.18 -7.67
CA ASP A 63 4.32 -17.81 -6.26
C ASP A 63 5.74 -17.51 -5.82
N GLU A 64 6.72 -18.28 -6.31
CA GLU A 64 8.15 -18.09 -6.02
C GLU A 64 8.65 -16.71 -6.51
N VAL A 65 8.22 -16.29 -7.70
CA VAL A 65 8.60 -14.99 -8.27
C VAL A 65 7.96 -13.85 -7.48
N LEU A 66 6.70 -14.00 -7.08
CA LEU A 66 6.03 -13.01 -6.23
C LEU A 66 6.71 -12.91 -4.87
N GLN A 67 7.06 -14.03 -4.27
CA GLN A 67 7.73 -14.07 -2.97
C GLN A 67 9.09 -13.36 -3.02
N GLU A 68 9.88 -13.59 -4.06
CA GLU A 68 11.16 -12.90 -4.27
C GLU A 68 10.96 -11.38 -4.42
N GLN A 69 10.00 -10.97 -5.25
CA GLN A 69 9.67 -9.54 -5.43
C GLN A 69 9.18 -8.86 -4.16
N ILE A 70 8.38 -9.56 -3.36
CA ILE A 70 7.90 -9.07 -2.06
C ILE A 70 9.06 -8.92 -1.10
N THR A 71 9.94 -9.93 -1.05
CA THR A 71 11.12 -9.91 -0.17
C THR A 71 12.00 -8.71 -0.50
N GLU A 72 12.31 -8.50 -1.78
CA GLU A 72 13.09 -7.33 -2.24
C GLU A 72 12.39 -6.01 -1.86
N ARG A 73 11.06 -5.94 -2.03
CA ARG A 73 10.31 -4.75 -1.65
C ARG A 73 10.36 -4.48 -0.14
N LEU A 74 10.25 -5.51 0.69
CA LEU A 74 10.34 -5.38 2.14
C LEU A 74 11.76 -4.96 2.58
N ILE A 75 12.81 -5.45 1.91
CA ILE A 75 14.20 -5.01 2.14
C ILE A 75 14.33 -3.51 1.88
N VAL A 76 13.86 -3.04 0.71
CA VAL A 76 13.90 -1.62 0.35
C VAL A 76 13.07 -0.78 1.32
N GLU A 77 11.90 -1.26 1.73
CA GLU A 77 11.04 -0.59 2.72
C GLU A 77 11.77 -0.42 4.06
N SER A 78 12.38 -1.49 4.60
CA SER A 78 13.15 -1.43 5.85
C SER A 78 14.31 -0.44 5.74
N LEU A 79 15.10 -0.47 4.66
CA LEU A 79 16.20 0.48 4.44
C LEU A 79 15.72 1.95 4.40
N GLN A 80 14.55 2.21 3.81
CA GLN A 80 13.97 3.55 3.75
C GLN A 80 13.49 4.02 5.13
N LEU A 81 12.89 3.13 5.92
CA LEU A 81 12.47 3.43 7.29
C LEU A 81 13.66 3.69 8.21
N GLN A 82 14.71 2.89 8.12
CA GLN A 82 15.96 3.13 8.84
C GLN A 82 16.59 4.47 8.44
N THR A 83 16.52 4.83 7.16
CA THR A 83 16.98 6.14 6.69
C THR A 83 16.12 7.27 7.25
N ALA A 84 14.80 7.06 7.37
CA ALA A 84 13.89 8.02 7.97
C ALA A 84 14.23 8.29 9.43
N ASP A 85 14.46 7.22 10.20
CA ASP A 85 14.81 7.30 11.62
C ASP A 85 16.15 8.02 11.82
N ARG A 86 17.18 7.64 11.05
CA ARG A 86 18.49 8.33 11.06
C ARG A 86 18.41 9.80 10.65
N ALA A 87 17.46 10.16 9.78
CA ALA A 87 17.21 11.55 9.40
C ALA A 87 16.38 12.33 10.46
N GLY A 88 15.95 11.68 11.54
CA GLY A 88 15.13 12.27 12.59
C GLY A 88 13.69 12.56 12.16
N ILE A 89 13.18 11.86 11.14
CA ILE A 89 11.82 12.05 10.65
C ILE A 89 10.84 11.46 11.66
N ARG A 90 9.97 12.32 12.21
CA ARG A 90 8.87 11.93 13.09
C ARG A 90 7.56 12.43 12.51
N ILE A 91 6.53 11.59 12.57
CA ILE A 91 5.16 11.93 12.16
C ILE A 91 4.35 12.22 13.40
N SER A 92 3.79 13.43 13.51
CA SER A 92 2.92 13.77 14.64
C SER A 92 1.57 13.07 14.52
N ASP A 93 0.87 12.87 15.64
CA ASP A 93 -0.46 12.28 15.60
C ASP A 93 -1.47 13.14 14.83
N ASP A 94 -1.29 14.47 14.84
CA ASP A 94 -2.14 15.39 14.07
C ASP A 94 -1.95 15.22 12.57
N GLU A 95 -0.69 15.13 12.11
CA GLU A 95 -0.37 14.84 10.70
C GLU A 95 -0.95 13.48 10.29
N LEU A 96 -0.81 12.46 11.15
CA LEU A 96 -1.33 11.13 10.90
C LEU A 96 -2.87 11.13 10.80
N ASN A 97 -3.56 11.87 11.68
CA ASN A 97 -5.01 11.99 11.65
C ASN A 97 -5.49 12.69 10.37
N GLN A 98 -4.80 13.74 9.93
CA GLN A 98 -5.09 14.43 8.67
C GLN A 98 -4.88 13.53 7.45
N ALA A 99 -3.80 12.73 7.45
CA ALA A 99 -3.54 11.75 6.40
C ALA A 99 -4.66 10.69 6.34
N LEU A 100 -5.05 10.14 7.49
CA LEU A 100 -6.13 9.16 7.58
C LEU A 100 -7.48 9.73 7.13
N ALA A 101 -7.80 10.97 7.50
CA ALA A 101 -9.01 11.65 7.04
C ALA A 101 -8.99 11.87 5.52
N SER A 102 -7.82 12.22 4.95
CA SER A 102 -7.64 12.35 3.50
C SER A 102 -7.85 11.02 2.77
N ILE A 103 -7.34 9.92 3.31
CA ILE A 103 -7.52 8.58 2.76
C ILE A 103 -9.00 8.16 2.83
N ALA A 104 -9.67 8.39 3.96
CA ALA A 104 -11.10 8.11 4.10
C ALA A 104 -11.91 8.90 3.06
N TYR A 105 -11.63 10.19 2.92
CA TYR A 105 -12.29 11.07 1.95
C TYR A 105 -12.08 10.60 0.50
N GLN A 106 -10.87 10.15 0.13
CA GLN A 106 -10.59 9.57 -1.19
C GLN A 106 -11.41 8.30 -1.47
N ASN A 107 -11.69 7.52 -0.43
CA ASN A 107 -12.57 6.34 -0.50
C ASN A 107 -14.05 6.69 -0.36
N GLN A 108 -14.43 7.97 -0.41
CA GLN A 108 -15.80 8.46 -0.26
C GLN A 108 -16.44 8.08 1.08
N MET A 109 -15.62 7.94 2.12
CA MET A 109 -16.03 7.56 3.47
C MET A 109 -15.65 8.64 4.47
N ASP A 110 -16.44 8.79 5.53
CA ASP A 110 -15.97 9.50 6.73
C ASP A 110 -15.05 8.60 7.58
N LEU A 111 -14.25 9.19 8.47
CA LEU A 111 -13.31 8.47 9.33
C LEU A 111 -14.00 7.37 10.17
N GLY A 112 -15.22 7.63 10.65
CA GLY A 112 -16.00 6.63 11.38
C GLY A 112 -16.37 5.42 10.51
N GLN A 113 -16.80 5.66 9.28
CA GLN A 113 -17.16 4.62 8.31
C GLN A 113 -15.92 3.83 7.87
N PHE A 114 -14.81 4.53 7.63
CA PHE A 114 -13.54 3.93 7.26
C PHE A 114 -13.04 2.95 8.32
N ARG A 115 -13.16 3.31 9.61
CA ARG A 115 -12.81 2.40 10.72
C ARG A 115 -13.66 1.12 10.74
N ILE A 116 -14.94 1.23 10.42
CA ILE A 116 -15.84 0.07 10.35
C ILE A 116 -15.48 -0.81 9.16
N ALA A 117 -15.19 -0.21 8.00
CA ALA A 117 -14.76 -0.93 6.80
C ALA A 117 -13.48 -1.74 7.08
N LEU A 118 -12.45 -1.12 7.69
CA LEU A 118 -11.22 -1.82 8.06
C LEU A 118 -11.45 -2.99 9.01
N ALA A 119 -12.35 -2.84 9.98
CA ALA A 119 -12.69 -3.92 10.90
C ALA A 119 -13.38 -5.10 10.19
N ASN A 120 -14.19 -4.83 9.17
CA ASN A 120 -14.81 -5.87 8.33
C ASN A 120 -13.77 -6.60 7.47
N ASP A 121 -12.72 -5.88 7.06
CA ASP A 121 -11.58 -6.44 6.31
C ASP A 121 -10.56 -7.14 7.22
N GLY A 122 -10.80 -7.20 8.53
CA GLY A 122 -9.93 -7.84 9.51
C GLY A 122 -8.69 -7.04 9.92
N VAL A 123 -8.59 -5.77 9.50
CA VAL A 123 -7.47 -4.89 9.83
C VAL A 123 -7.81 -4.05 11.05
N SER A 124 -6.97 -4.12 12.09
CA SER A 124 -7.17 -3.29 13.28
C SER A 124 -6.83 -1.82 13.01
N TRP A 125 -7.51 -0.92 13.71
CA TRP A 125 -7.23 0.51 13.61
C TRP A 125 -5.77 0.86 13.95
N ALA A 126 -5.17 0.15 14.91
CA ALA A 126 -3.78 0.34 15.30
C ALA A 126 -2.81 -0.07 14.18
N GLN A 127 -3.04 -1.22 13.53
CA GLN A 127 -2.25 -1.67 12.38
C GLN A 127 -2.34 -0.67 11.22
N MET A 128 -3.54 -0.18 10.90
CA MET A 128 -3.71 0.81 9.83
C MET A 128 -2.98 2.12 10.14
N ARG A 129 -3.10 2.63 11.38
CA ARG A 129 -2.36 3.84 11.81
C ARG A 129 -0.85 3.66 11.65
N GLU A 130 -0.33 2.51 12.05
CA GLU A 130 1.10 2.22 11.95
C GLU A 130 1.55 2.09 10.49
N GLN A 131 0.77 1.40 9.65
CA GLN A 131 1.05 1.31 8.22
C GLN A 131 1.10 2.69 7.57
N VAL A 132 0.10 3.56 7.83
CA VAL A 132 0.10 4.93 7.27
C VAL A 132 1.28 5.75 7.79
N ARG A 133 1.66 5.58 9.07
CA ARG A 133 2.85 6.24 9.64
C ARG A 133 4.11 5.85 8.89
N ARG A 134 4.33 4.55 8.64
CA ARG A 134 5.49 4.05 7.88
C ARG A 134 5.52 4.60 6.45
N GLU A 135 4.41 4.50 5.73
CA GLU A 135 4.30 5.01 4.35
C GLU A 135 4.57 6.52 4.28
N PHE A 136 4.07 7.28 5.25
CA PHE A 136 4.28 8.72 5.31
C PHE A 136 5.73 9.09 5.65
N ALA A 137 6.39 8.34 6.54
CA ALA A 137 7.81 8.49 6.83
C ALA A 137 8.68 8.22 5.59
N ILE A 138 8.40 7.14 4.87
CA ILE A 138 9.06 6.78 3.61
C ILE A 138 8.88 7.90 2.57
N SER A 139 7.65 8.37 2.38
CA SER A 139 7.36 9.47 1.45
C SER A 139 8.17 10.72 1.78
N ARG A 140 8.27 11.10 3.06
CA ARG A 140 9.03 12.26 3.52
C ARG A 140 10.53 12.11 3.26
N VAL A 141 11.11 10.93 3.47
CA VAL A 141 12.51 10.63 3.10
C VAL A 141 12.73 10.81 1.61
N GLN A 142 11.89 10.17 0.78
CA GLN A 142 12.03 10.19 -0.66
C GLN A 142 11.96 11.63 -1.19
N GLN A 143 10.98 12.42 -0.72
CA GLN A 143 10.86 13.83 -1.07
C GLN A 143 12.10 14.63 -0.63
N GLY A 144 12.62 14.39 0.57
CA GLY A 144 13.82 15.04 1.07
C GLY A 144 15.06 14.76 0.22
N ILE A 145 15.23 13.52 -0.24
CA ILE A 145 16.34 13.13 -1.13
C ILE A 145 16.16 13.72 -2.53
N MET A 146 14.95 13.65 -3.10
CA MET A 146 14.65 14.17 -4.44
C MET A 146 14.86 15.68 -4.52
N ARG A 147 14.39 16.45 -3.53
CA ARG A 147 14.61 17.92 -3.47
C ARG A 147 16.08 18.31 -3.42
N ARG A 148 16.96 17.46 -2.88
CA ARG A 148 18.40 17.71 -2.85
C ARG A 148 19.09 17.36 -4.17
N ARG A 149 18.59 16.36 -4.89
CA ARG A 149 19.18 15.86 -6.14
C ARG A 149 18.73 16.63 -7.38
N ILE A 150 17.49 17.11 -7.40
CA ILE A 150 16.91 17.78 -8.57
C ILE A 150 17.05 19.29 -8.36
N GLN A 151 17.93 19.90 -9.16
CA GLN A 151 18.00 21.36 -9.32
C GLN A 151 17.71 21.65 -10.78
N ILE A 152 16.59 22.34 -11.03
CA ILE A 152 16.21 22.78 -12.37
C ILE A 152 16.64 24.24 -12.49
N THR A 153 17.51 24.52 -13.45
CA THR A 153 17.97 25.88 -13.73
C THR A 153 16.97 26.61 -14.62
N GLU A 154 16.93 27.94 -14.51
CA GLU A 154 16.10 28.78 -15.37
C GLU A 154 16.42 28.56 -16.86
N GLN A 155 17.69 28.31 -17.19
CA GLN A 155 18.11 28.02 -18.56
C GLN A 155 17.53 26.69 -19.08
N GLU A 156 17.46 25.66 -18.25
CA GLU A 156 16.83 24.38 -18.63
C GLU A 156 15.33 24.54 -18.85
N VAL A 157 14.65 25.38 -18.05
CA VAL A 157 13.24 25.71 -18.26
C VAL A 157 13.06 26.41 -19.61
N GLN A 158 13.86 27.43 -19.91
CA GLN A 158 13.79 28.15 -21.19
C GLN A 158 14.09 27.24 -22.38
N ASN A 159 15.12 26.39 -22.26
CA ASN A 159 15.46 25.42 -23.30
C ASN A 159 14.32 24.42 -23.53
N PHE A 160 13.65 23.96 -22.46
CA PHE A 160 12.49 23.07 -22.58
C PHE A 160 11.29 23.77 -23.24
N LEU A 161 10.99 25.00 -22.84
CA LEU A 161 9.90 25.79 -23.43
C LEU A 161 10.11 26.08 -24.93
N ALA A 162 11.37 26.16 -25.38
CA ALA A 162 11.71 26.33 -26.79
C ALA A 162 11.64 25.02 -27.62
N THR A 163 11.31 23.88 -27.00
CA THR A 163 11.08 22.62 -27.73
C THR A 163 9.63 22.53 -28.22
N GLU A 164 9.36 21.73 -29.27
CA GLU A 164 7.99 21.48 -29.75
C GLU A 164 7.05 20.95 -28.64
N LEU A 165 7.59 20.15 -27.71
CA LEU A 165 6.85 19.67 -26.55
C LEU A 165 6.54 20.81 -25.56
N GLY A 166 7.49 21.72 -25.33
CA GLY A 166 7.29 22.92 -24.53
C GLY A 166 6.22 23.83 -25.12
N GLU A 167 6.29 24.08 -26.43
CA GLU A 167 5.29 24.86 -27.17
C GLU A 167 3.90 24.22 -27.09
N THR A 168 3.80 22.89 -27.17
CA THR A 168 2.54 22.14 -27.03
C THR A 168 1.95 22.26 -25.62
N VAL A 169 2.79 22.19 -24.58
CA VAL A 169 2.35 22.33 -23.18
C VAL A 169 1.93 23.76 -22.87
N THR A 170 2.53 24.76 -23.52
CA THR A 170 2.13 26.17 -23.40
C THR A 170 1.12 26.61 -24.46
N SER A 171 0.64 25.68 -25.31
CA SER A 171 -0.35 26.00 -26.33
C SER A 171 -1.65 26.40 -25.68
N ASP A 172 -2.42 27.23 -26.38
CA ASP A 172 -3.72 27.67 -25.90
C ASP A 172 -4.65 26.46 -25.65
N GLU A 173 -5.18 26.36 -24.42
CA GLU A 173 -6.22 25.39 -24.10
C GLU A 173 -7.57 25.88 -24.62
N TYR A 174 -8.21 25.10 -25.50
CA TYR A 174 -9.53 25.43 -26.05
C TYR A 174 -10.63 24.66 -25.32
N ARG A 175 -11.61 25.40 -24.77
CA ARG A 175 -12.86 24.82 -24.24
C ARG A 175 -13.92 24.80 -25.33
N LEU A 176 -14.05 23.68 -26.04
CA LEU A 176 -14.97 23.54 -27.16
C LEU A 176 -16.35 23.02 -26.72
N GLY A 177 -17.40 23.69 -27.19
CA GLY A 177 -18.76 23.15 -27.17
C GLY A 177 -19.08 22.51 -28.52
N HIS A 178 -19.42 21.23 -28.54
CA HIS A 178 -19.81 20.52 -29.75
C HIS A 178 -21.31 20.19 -29.68
N ILE A 179 -22.06 20.64 -30.69
CA ILE A 179 -23.42 20.19 -30.95
C ILE A 179 -23.37 19.36 -32.23
N LEU A 180 -23.62 18.05 -32.11
CA LEU A 180 -23.76 17.15 -33.24
C LEU A 180 -25.22 17.15 -33.69
N LEU A 181 -25.47 17.50 -34.94
CA LEU A 181 -26.78 17.34 -35.57
C LEU A 181 -26.74 16.06 -36.40
N ASP A 182 -27.42 15.01 -35.93
CA ASP A 182 -27.54 13.78 -36.70
C ASP A 182 -28.39 14.02 -37.95
N LEU A 183 -27.78 13.84 -39.12
CA LEU A 183 -28.50 13.73 -40.38
C LEU A 183 -28.70 12.25 -40.69
N THR A 184 -29.94 11.87 -40.98
CA THR A 184 -30.22 10.54 -41.52
C THR A 184 -29.49 10.37 -42.85
N SER A 185 -29.01 9.16 -43.13
CA SER A 185 -28.13 8.82 -44.26
C SER A 185 -28.73 9.03 -45.66
N ASN A 186 -29.93 9.61 -45.77
CA ASN A 186 -30.53 10.05 -47.03
C ASN A 186 -31.44 11.28 -46.81
N PRO A 187 -30.88 12.50 -46.75
CA PRO A 187 -31.69 13.70 -46.62
C PRO A 187 -32.45 14.00 -47.92
N ALA A 188 -33.78 14.13 -47.84
CA ALA A 188 -34.57 14.65 -48.95
C ALA A 188 -34.21 16.14 -49.20
N PRO A 189 -34.04 16.59 -50.46
CA PRO A 189 -33.51 17.92 -50.79
C PRO A 189 -34.27 19.14 -50.23
N ASP A 190 -35.46 18.94 -49.65
CA ASP A 190 -36.41 20.00 -49.35
C ASP A 190 -36.38 20.51 -47.90
N LYS A 191 -35.43 20.04 -47.07
CA LYS A 191 -35.28 20.47 -45.66
C LYS A 191 -33.87 20.85 -45.25
N ILE A 192 -33.06 21.38 -46.17
CA ILE A 192 -31.84 22.09 -45.84
C ILE A 192 -32.04 23.56 -46.22
N ARG A 193 -32.55 24.35 -45.26
CA ARG A 193 -32.46 25.81 -45.25
C ARG A 193 -32.32 26.29 -43.83
#